data_AF-V5H4E0-F1
#
_entry.id   AF-V5H4E0-F1
#
_cell.length_a   1.000
_cell.length_b   1.000
_cell.length_c   1.000
_cell.angle_alpha   90.00
_cell.angle_beta   90.00
_cell.angle_gamma   90.00
#
_symmetry.space_group_name_H-M   'P 1'
#
loop_
_entity.id
_entity.type
_entity.pdbx_description
1 polymer ?
#
loop_
_entity_poly.entity_id
_entity_poly.type
_entity_poly.pdbx_seq_one_letter_code
_entity_poly.pdbx_strand_id
1 'polypeptide(L)'
;MNEIILGNLTVVLAIITGLSAWLGKVWSSRISNLEKAQLQKLLDDFKREHDKELLSIKKEHESELEFLRSHLLLDSENYRVKLKKSEILFEKELDAASNFLSLNRKIQPKEISDASERYIDDFGKLHNRIKQVEDGLGRFLDEFGAIVTQEVQSHIDSCLKECINLVERDHYGDSWANNDIHNVYRKLNKIESELIKIIRTQSSTT
;
A
#
# COMPACT_ATOMS: atom_id res chain seq x y z
N MET A 1 106.80 48.53 -0.32
CA MET A 1 105.75 48.73 0.72
C MET A 1 104.33 48.62 0.17
N ASN A 2 104.05 48.97 -1.09
CA ASN A 2 102.69 48.93 -1.66
C ASN A 2 102.14 47.51 -1.96
N GLU A 3 102.99 46.51 -2.21
CA GLU A 3 102.51 45.14 -2.50
C GLU A 3 101.95 44.40 -1.28
N ILE A 4 102.45 44.68 -0.07
CA ILE A 4 101.96 44.09 1.19
C ILE A 4 100.55 44.60 1.52
N ILE A 5 100.24 45.84 1.14
CA ILE A 5 98.92 46.46 1.38
C ILE A 5 97.87 45.88 0.42
N LEU A 6 98.23 45.57 -0.84
CA LEU A 6 97.33 44.92 -1.79
C LEU A 6 96.97 43.47 -1.38
N GLY A 7 97.94 42.71 -0.88
CA GLY A 7 97.72 41.32 -0.44
C GLY A 7 96.79 41.20 0.77
N ASN A 8 96.83 42.15 1.71
CA ASN A 8 95.91 42.14 2.85
C ASN A 8 94.47 42.52 2.46
N LEU A 9 94.30 43.37 1.45
CA LEU A 9 92.98 43.79 0.98
C LEU A 9 92.21 42.63 0.32
N THR A 10 92.90 41.79 -0.45
CA THR A 10 92.28 40.63 -1.12
C THR A 10 91.85 39.56 -0.12
N VAL A 11 92.63 39.32 0.94
CA VAL A 11 92.27 38.39 2.02
C VAL A 11 91.04 38.88 2.79
N VAL A 12 90.97 40.17 3.12
CA VAL A 12 89.79 40.74 3.79
C VAL A 12 88.55 40.65 2.90
N LEU A 13 88.67 40.90 1.60
CA LEU A 13 87.55 40.76 0.65
C LEU A 13 87.06 39.31 0.56
N ALA A 14 87.97 38.33 0.54
CA ALA A 14 87.65 36.91 0.54
C ALA A 14 86.91 36.49 1.82
N ILE A 15 87.29 37.04 2.98
CA ILE A 15 86.63 36.77 4.26
C ILE A 15 85.21 37.38 4.28
N ILE A 16 85.04 38.62 3.83
CA ILE A 16 83.73 39.29 3.78
C ILE A 16 82.79 38.55 2.82
N THR A 17 83.27 38.15 1.64
CA THR A 17 82.48 37.40 0.65
C THR A 17 82.16 35.98 1.12
N GLY A 18 83.08 35.31 1.82
CA GLY A 18 82.84 33.99 2.42
C GLY A 18 81.79 34.05 3.54
N LEU A 19 81.89 35.04 4.43
CA LEU A 19 80.94 35.24 5.53
C LEU A 19 79.54 35.64 5.01
N SER A 20 79.45 36.50 3.99
CA SER A 20 78.17 36.90 3.41
C SER A 20 77.48 35.72 2.70
N ALA A 21 78.23 34.88 1.98
CA ALA A 21 77.71 33.66 1.37
C ALA A 21 77.25 32.64 2.42
N TRP A 22 77.98 32.51 3.54
CA TRP A 22 77.59 31.63 4.65
C TRP A 22 76.32 32.12 5.35
N LEU A 23 76.25 33.41 5.68
CA LEU A 23 75.04 34.05 6.24
C LEU A 23 73.83 33.88 5.31
N GLY A 24 74.01 34.09 4.00
CA GLY A 24 72.95 33.88 3.02
C GLY A 24 72.41 32.44 3.02
N LYS A 25 73.30 31.44 3.07
CA LYS A 25 72.89 30.03 3.18
C LYS A 25 72.15 29.73 4.48
N VAL A 26 72.63 30.23 5.61
CA VAL A 26 72.00 30.01 6.92
C VAL A 26 70.62 30.66 6.97
N TRP A 27 70.50 31.89 6.50
CA TRP A 27 69.21 32.60 6.44
C TRP A 27 68.23 31.94 5.49
N SER A 28 68.66 31.58 4.28
CA SER A 28 67.83 30.86 3.31
C SER A 28 67.34 29.52 3.86
N SER A 29 68.21 28.75 4.51
CA SER A 29 67.82 27.48 5.15
C SER A 29 66.81 27.70 6.28
N ARG A 30 67.00 28.74 7.10
CA ARG A 30 66.06 29.07 8.19
C ARG A 30 64.70 29.49 7.67
N ILE A 31 64.64 30.33 6.65
CA ILE A 31 63.40 30.75 6.00
C ILE A 31 62.69 29.54 5.39
N SER A 32 63.41 28.70 4.64
CA SER A 32 62.83 27.48 4.05
C SER A 32 62.29 26.51 5.09
N ASN A 33 62.99 26.32 6.20
CA ASN A 33 62.51 25.44 7.28
C ASN A 33 61.26 26.01 7.97
N LEU A 34 61.18 27.33 8.13
CA LEU A 34 60.01 28.00 8.69
C LEU A 34 58.79 27.87 7.77
N GLU A 35 58.96 28.09 6.47
CA GLU A 35 57.90 27.90 5.46
C GLU A 35 57.42 26.45 5.43
N LYS A 36 58.34 25.47 5.47
CA LYS A 36 57.99 24.04 5.53
C LYS A 36 57.18 23.70 6.78
N ALA A 37 57.57 24.23 7.95
CA ALA A 37 56.83 24.01 9.19
C ALA A 37 55.41 24.61 9.14
N GLN A 38 55.27 25.80 8.54
CA GLN A 38 53.96 26.43 8.34
C GLN A 38 53.08 25.63 7.38
N LEU A 39 53.62 25.20 6.24
CA LEU A 39 52.91 24.36 5.27
C LEU A 39 52.48 23.03 5.88
N GLN A 40 53.35 22.40 6.67
CA GLN A 40 53.02 21.15 7.36
C GLN A 40 51.87 21.36 8.34
N LYS A 41 51.91 22.45 9.12
CA LYS A 41 50.82 22.77 10.06
C LYS A 41 49.50 23.03 9.32
N LEU A 42 49.52 23.82 8.25
CA LEU A 42 48.33 24.09 7.43
C LEU A 42 47.76 22.80 6.84
N LEU A 43 48.63 21.90 6.36
CA LEU A 43 48.22 20.60 5.83
C LEU A 43 47.55 19.73 6.91
N ASP A 44 48.12 19.71 8.13
CA ASP A 44 47.57 18.92 9.23
C ASP A 44 46.23 19.50 9.74
N ASP A 45 46.11 20.83 9.80
CA ASP A 45 44.86 21.49 10.16
C ASP A 45 43.77 21.26 9.10
N PHE A 46 44.12 21.34 7.82
CA PHE A 46 43.22 21.05 6.71
C PHE A 46 42.74 19.59 6.69
N LYS A 47 43.65 18.63 6.91
CA LYS A 47 43.30 17.21 7.04
C LYS A 47 42.33 16.97 8.19
N ARG A 48 42.59 17.56 9.36
CA ARG A 48 41.71 17.44 10.53
C ARG A 48 40.32 17.99 10.26
N GLU A 49 40.23 19.10 9.54
CA GLU A 49 38.93 19.69 9.23
C GLU A 49 38.14 18.82 8.26
N HIS A 50 38.78 18.33 7.20
CA HIS A 50 38.16 17.37 6.30
C HIS A 50 37.74 16.06 6.99
N ASP A 51 38.54 15.54 7.92
CA ASP A 51 38.18 14.34 8.69
C ASP A 51 36.92 14.57 9.54
N LYS A 52 36.76 15.78 10.11
CA LYS A 52 35.53 16.14 10.84
C LYS A 52 34.32 16.28 9.92
N GLU A 53 34.49 16.96 8.78
CA GLU A 53 33.42 17.11 7.79
C GLU A 53 32.95 15.74 7.30
N LEU A 54 33.89 14.86 6.92
CA LEU A 54 33.60 13.49 6.52
C LEU A 54 32.86 12.70 7.60
N LEU A 55 33.25 12.85 8.86
CA LEU A 55 32.58 12.17 9.97
C LEU A 55 31.16 12.71 10.19
N SER A 56 30.96 14.01 10.05
CA SER A 56 29.63 14.63 10.16
C SER A 56 28.68 14.17 9.04
N ILE A 57 29.14 14.18 7.79
CA ILE A 57 28.39 13.73 6.62
C ILE A 57 28.06 12.25 6.73
N LYS A 58 29.04 11.42 7.16
CA LYS A 58 28.82 9.99 7.34
C LYS A 58 27.74 9.73 8.39
N LYS A 59 27.79 10.44 9.51
CA LYS A 59 26.78 10.32 10.58
C LYS A 59 25.39 10.76 10.10
N GLU A 60 25.30 11.84 9.34
CA GLU A 60 24.05 12.31 8.74
C GLU A 60 23.46 11.26 7.80
N HIS A 61 24.27 10.73 6.87
CA HIS A 61 23.83 9.66 5.97
C HIS A 61 23.41 8.38 6.72
N GLU A 62 24.12 7.99 7.78
CA GLU A 62 23.73 6.84 8.61
C GLU A 62 22.36 7.08 9.28
N SER A 63 22.11 8.29 9.78
CA SER A 63 20.84 8.67 10.37
C SER A 63 19.70 8.70 9.34
N GLU A 64 19.95 9.22 8.13
CA GLU A 64 18.97 9.23 7.05
C GLU A 64 18.62 7.81 6.58
N LEU A 65 19.62 6.93 6.47
CA LEU A 65 19.41 5.52 6.13
C LEU A 65 18.58 4.79 7.20
N GLU A 66 18.85 5.05 8.48
CA GLU A 66 18.07 4.47 9.58
C GLU A 66 16.61 4.97 9.56
N PHE A 67 16.42 6.27 9.29
CA PHE A 67 15.10 6.86 9.15
C PHE A 67 14.32 6.26 7.97
N LEU A 68 14.91 6.22 6.77
CA LEU A 68 14.29 5.65 5.59
C LEU A 68 13.95 4.17 5.77
N ARG A 69 14.87 3.41 6.38
CA ARG A 69 14.63 1.99 6.69
C ARG A 69 13.45 1.80 7.62
N SER A 70 13.38 2.60 8.69
CA SER A 70 12.27 2.54 9.66
C SER A 70 10.94 2.89 9.00
N HIS A 71 10.93 3.91 8.14
CA HIS A 71 9.74 4.33 7.41
C HIS A 71 9.26 3.25 6.41
N LEU A 72 10.17 2.68 5.62
CA LEU A 72 9.85 1.60 4.68
C LEU A 72 9.32 0.35 5.39
N LEU A 73 9.87 0.01 6.56
CA LEU A 73 9.35 -1.11 7.36
C LEU A 73 7.92 -0.85 7.81
N LEU A 74 7.65 0.34 8.36
CA LEU A 74 6.31 0.74 8.78
C LEU A 74 5.31 0.71 7.62
N ASP A 75 5.69 1.26 6.47
CA ASP A 75 4.84 1.24 5.28
C ASP A 75 4.57 -0.20 4.81
N SER A 76 5.60 -1.05 4.78
CA SER A 76 5.44 -2.46 4.40
C SER A 76 4.47 -3.21 5.34
N GLU A 77 4.53 -2.93 6.64
CA GLU A 77 3.62 -3.51 7.63
C GLU A 77 2.19 -2.99 7.44
N ASN A 78 2.04 -1.69 7.20
CA ASN A 78 0.75 -1.07 6.92
C ASN A 78 0.09 -1.65 5.66
N TYR A 79 0.86 -1.82 4.58
CA TYR A 79 0.36 -2.45 3.36
C TYR A 79 -0.02 -3.91 3.59
N ARG A 80 0.79 -4.68 4.31
CA ARG A 80 0.48 -6.08 4.67
C ARG A 80 -0.81 -6.19 5.48
N VAL A 81 -1.04 -5.30 6.44
CA VAL A 81 -2.28 -5.27 7.24
C VAL A 81 -3.49 -4.92 6.36
N LYS A 82 -3.36 -3.92 5.48
CA LYS A 82 -4.43 -3.56 4.53
C LYS A 82 -4.79 -4.72 3.61
N LEU A 83 -3.78 -5.40 3.05
CA LEU A 83 -3.97 -6.54 2.17
C LEU A 83 -4.66 -7.72 2.88
N LYS A 84 -4.25 -8.02 4.12
CA LYS A 84 -4.90 -9.08 4.91
C LYS A 84 -6.34 -8.72 5.27
N LYS A 85 -6.64 -7.45 5.54
CA LYS A 85 -8.01 -6.98 5.79
C LYS A 85 -8.88 -7.15 4.54
N SER A 86 -8.36 -6.80 3.35
CA SER A 86 -9.10 -7.00 2.10
C SER A 86 -9.29 -8.48 1.77
N GLU A 87 -8.31 -9.33 2.05
CA GLU A 87 -8.40 -10.78 1.86
C GLU A 87 -9.53 -11.38 2.72
N ILE A 88 -9.57 -11.05 4.01
CA ILE A 88 -10.63 -11.52 4.92
C ILE A 88 -12.02 -11.02 4.47
N LEU A 89 -12.11 -9.76 4.03
CA LEU A 89 -13.37 -9.20 3.54
C LEU A 89 -13.82 -9.94 2.27
N PHE A 90 -12.91 -10.19 1.34
CA PHE A 90 -13.18 -10.92 0.11
C PHE A 90 -13.64 -12.35 0.38
N GLU A 91 -12.99 -13.07 1.29
CA GLU A 91 -13.43 -14.41 1.73
C GLU A 91 -14.87 -14.37 2.25
N LYS A 92 -15.21 -13.35 3.05
CA LYS A 92 -16.57 -13.20 3.60
C LYS A 92 -17.61 -12.84 2.54
N GLU A 93 -17.25 -12.03 1.55
CA GLU A 93 -18.12 -11.74 0.40
C GLU A 93 -18.32 -12.98 -0.48
N LEU A 94 -17.27 -13.78 -0.68
CA LEU A 94 -17.33 -15.05 -1.40
C LEU A 94 -18.21 -16.07 -0.67
N ASP A 95 -18.08 -16.17 0.65
CA ASP A 95 -18.95 -16.98 1.52
C ASP A 95 -20.41 -16.54 1.36
N ALA A 96 -20.68 -15.23 1.41
CA ALA A 96 -22.02 -14.67 1.25
C ALA A 96 -22.61 -15.02 -0.12
N ALA A 97 -21.89 -14.81 -1.22
CA ALA A 97 -22.40 -15.14 -2.55
C ALA A 97 -22.63 -16.64 -2.73
N SER A 98 -21.76 -17.49 -2.16
CA SER A 98 -21.92 -18.94 -2.23
C SER A 98 -23.14 -19.43 -1.45
N ASN A 99 -23.39 -18.84 -0.26
CA ASN A 99 -24.60 -19.10 0.52
C ASN A 99 -25.85 -18.61 -0.22
N PHE A 100 -25.82 -17.40 -0.79
CA PHE A 100 -26.93 -16.86 -1.57
C PHE A 100 -27.24 -17.74 -2.79
N LEU A 101 -26.22 -18.17 -3.53
CA LEU A 101 -26.38 -19.08 -4.67
C LEU A 101 -27.03 -20.40 -4.25
N SER A 102 -26.59 -20.95 -3.11
CA SER A 102 -27.16 -22.19 -2.57
C SER A 102 -28.61 -22.01 -2.15
N LEU A 103 -28.93 -20.87 -1.55
CA LEU A 103 -30.30 -20.46 -1.22
C LEU A 103 -31.16 -20.32 -2.48
N ASN A 104 -30.70 -19.59 -3.50
CA ASN A 104 -31.42 -19.38 -4.75
C ASN A 104 -31.70 -20.72 -5.45
N ARG A 105 -30.71 -21.61 -5.54
CA ARG A 105 -30.88 -22.96 -6.10
C ARG A 105 -31.87 -23.83 -5.33
N LYS A 106 -31.94 -23.68 -4.01
CA LYS A 106 -32.90 -24.43 -3.16
C LYS A 106 -34.33 -23.94 -3.37
N ILE A 107 -34.49 -22.63 -3.56
CA ILE A 107 -35.79 -21.97 -3.75
C ILE A 107 -36.32 -22.17 -5.16
N GLN A 108 -35.45 -22.18 -6.17
CA GLN A 108 -35.88 -22.30 -7.55
C GLN A 108 -36.59 -23.63 -7.83
N PRO A 109 -37.65 -23.62 -8.65
CA PRO A 109 -38.32 -24.84 -9.07
C PRO A 109 -37.34 -25.73 -9.86
N LYS A 110 -37.17 -26.98 -9.42
CA LYS A 110 -36.26 -27.96 -10.04
C LYS A 110 -36.69 -28.43 -11.42
N GLU A 111 -37.97 -28.29 -11.75
CA GLU A 111 -38.56 -28.72 -13.00
C GLU A 111 -39.01 -27.49 -13.79
N ILE A 112 -38.16 -27.06 -14.71
CA ILE A 112 -38.57 -26.24 -15.86
C ILE A 112 -38.70 -27.22 -17.03
N SER A 113 -39.53 -28.26 -16.87
CA SER A 113 -39.82 -29.18 -17.96
C SER A 113 -41.10 -28.71 -18.62
N ASP A 114 -40.90 -28.04 -19.74
CA ASP A 114 -41.88 -27.59 -20.73
C ASP A 114 -42.90 -26.52 -20.32
N ALA A 115 -42.95 -25.53 -21.20
CA ALA A 115 -43.65 -24.28 -21.04
C ALA A 115 -45.17 -24.45 -21.00
N SER A 116 -45.83 -23.46 -20.38
CA SER A 116 -47.23 -23.06 -20.62
C SER A 116 -48.37 -23.82 -19.94
N GLU A 117 -48.18 -25.02 -19.39
CA GLU A 117 -49.24 -25.66 -18.60
C GLU A 117 -49.11 -25.29 -17.13
N ARG A 118 -49.71 -24.13 -16.82
CA ARG A 118 -50.17 -23.68 -15.51
C ARG A 118 -49.43 -24.30 -14.32
N TYR A 119 -48.60 -23.49 -13.68
CA TYR A 119 -48.44 -23.56 -12.23
C TYR A 119 -49.82 -23.26 -11.58
N ILE A 120 -50.80 -24.17 -11.71
CA ILE A 120 -51.78 -24.35 -10.64
C ILE A 120 -50.97 -25.08 -9.56
N ASP A 121 -50.02 -24.37 -8.98
CA ASP A 121 -49.49 -24.77 -7.69
C ASP A 121 -50.73 -24.71 -6.78
N ASP A 122 -51.01 -25.78 -6.05
CA ASP A 122 -51.92 -25.67 -4.90
C ASP A 122 -51.49 -24.42 -4.16
N PHE A 123 -52.38 -23.45 -3.94
CA PHE A 123 -52.03 -22.17 -3.29
C PHE A 123 -51.20 -22.39 -2.00
N GLY A 124 -51.41 -23.52 -1.32
CA GLY A 124 -50.57 -23.95 -0.19
C GLY A 124 -49.09 -24.19 -0.52
N LYS A 125 -48.76 -24.80 -1.68
CA LYS A 125 -47.37 -24.96 -2.16
C LYS A 125 -46.74 -23.62 -2.49
N LEU A 126 -47.49 -22.72 -3.13
CA LEU A 126 -47.03 -21.37 -3.43
C LEU A 126 -46.72 -20.59 -2.15
N HIS A 127 -47.67 -20.55 -1.20
CA HIS A 127 -47.50 -19.89 0.08
C HIS A 127 -46.27 -20.43 0.84
N ASN A 128 -46.11 -21.75 0.89
CA ASN A 128 -44.95 -22.38 1.52
C ASN A 128 -43.62 -22.00 0.83
N ARG A 129 -43.60 -21.87 -0.50
CA ARG A 129 -42.41 -21.43 -1.25
C ARG A 129 -42.07 -19.98 -0.96
N ILE A 130 -43.05 -19.07 -0.99
CA ILE A 130 -42.84 -17.65 -0.69
C ILE A 130 -42.30 -17.49 0.73
N LYS A 131 -42.88 -18.20 1.70
CA LYS A 131 -42.38 -18.19 3.07
C LYS A 131 -40.95 -18.73 3.19
N GLN A 132 -40.59 -19.75 2.43
CA GLN A 132 -39.19 -20.23 2.36
C GLN A 132 -38.24 -19.19 1.77
N VAL A 133 -38.69 -18.38 0.81
CA VAL A 133 -37.91 -17.25 0.27
C VAL A 133 -37.73 -16.19 1.34
N GLU A 134 -38.80 -15.78 2.00
CA GLU A 134 -38.78 -14.78 3.08
C GLU A 134 -37.85 -15.21 4.22
N ASP A 135 -38.05 -16.40 4.79
CA ASP A 135 -37.22 -16.96 5.86
C ASP A 135 -35.76 -17.16 5.40
N GLY A 136 -35.56 -17.47 4.13
CA GLY A 136 -34.26 -17.65 3.51
C GLY A 136 -33.47 -16.35 3.42
N LEU A 137 -34.11 -15.31 2.87
CA LEU A 137 -33.54 -13.98 2.71
C LEU A 137 -33.34 -13.28 4.06
N GLY A 138 -34.26 -13.46 5.01
CA GLY A 138 -34.13 -12.96 6.38
C GLY A 138 -32.89 -13.52 7.07
N ARG A 139 -32.73 -14.85 7.08
CA ARG A 139 -31.52 -15.49 7.63
C ARG A 139 -30.25 -15.06 6.91
N PHE A 140 -30.31 -14.89 5.60
CA PHE A 140 -29.16 -14.42 4.83
C PHE A 140 -28.74 -13.01 5.25
N LEU A 141 -29.69 -12.09 5.47
CA LEU A 141 -29.38 -10.74 5.96
C LEU A 141 -28.92 -10.73 7.41
N ASP A 142 -29.46 -11.60 8.27
CA ASP A 142 -28.99 -11.71 9.65
C ASP A 142 -27.51 -12.14 9.73
N GLU A 143 -27.09 -13.04 8.82
CA GLU A 143 -25.73 -13.58 8.81
C GLU A 143 -24.75 -12.70 8.01
N PHE A 144 -25.15 -12.20 6.83
CA PHE A 144 -24.27 -11.52 5.88
C PHE A 144 -24.61 -10.04 5.66
N GLY A 145 -25.62 -9.49 6.35
CA GLY A 145 -26.07 -8.12 6.15
C GLY A 145 -24.94 -7.11 6.27
N ALA A 146 -24.04 -7.24 7.24
CA ALA A 146 -22.92 -6.31 7.43
C ALA A 146 -21.87 -6.33 6.31
N ILE A 147 -21.82 -7.41 5.51
CA ILE A 147 -20.82 -7.62 4.45
C ILE A 147 -21.37 -7.20 3.09
N VAL A 148 -22.67 -7.38 2.88
CA VAL A 148 -23.33 -7.13 1.60
C VAL A 148 -23.46 -5.63 1.32
N THR A 149 -23.26 -5.22 0.06
CA THR A 149 -23.36 -3.82 -0.35
C THR A 149 -24.79 -3.29 -0.17
N GLN A 150 -24.90 -1.98 0.06
CA GLN A 150 -26.21 -1.32 0.25
C GLN A 150 -27.15 -1.50 -0.96
N GLU A 151 -26.59 -1.58 -2.18
CA GLU A 151 -27.36 -1.86 -3.39
C GLU A 151 -28.01 -3.25 -3.35
N VAL A 152 -27.22 -4.27 -3.00
CA VAL A 152 -27.73 -5.64 -2.89
C VAL A 152 -28.73 -5.77 -1.73
N GLN A 153 -28.47 -5.16 -0.58
CA GLN A 153 -29.43 -5.08 0.52
C GLN A 153 -30.76 -4.47 0.06
N SER A 154 -30.73 -3.35 -0.68
CA SER A 154 -31.94 -2.70 -1.19
C SER A 154 -32.74 -3.60 -2.16
N HIS A 155 -32.06 -4.42 -2.95
CA HIS A 155 -32.70 -5.41 -3.81
C HIS A 155 -33.33 -6.56 -3.00
N ILE A 156 -32.67 -7.02 -1.94
CA ILE A 156 -33.20 -8.04 -1.03
C ILE A 156 -34.43 -7.50 -0.29
N ASP A 157 -34.36 -6.29 0.26
CA ASP A 157 -35.49 -5.64 0.94
C ASP A 157 -36.69 -5.45 0.00
N SER A 158 -36.44 -5.06 -1.25
CA SER A 158 -37.47 -4.95 -2.28
C SER A 158 -38.08 -6.32 -2.63
N CYS A 159 -37.30 -7.39 -2.56
CA CYS A 159 -37.77 -8.76 -2.77
C CYS A 159 -38.61 -9.24 -1.58
N LEU A 160 -38.15 -8.98 -0.35
CA LEU A 160 -38.86 -9.30 0.90
C LEU A 160 -40.22 -8.60 0.98
N LYS A 161 -40.27 -7.29 0.67
CA LYS A 161 -41.53 -6.53 0.61
C LYS A 161 -42.51 -7.14 -0.39
N GLU A 162 -42.02 -7.61 -1.53
CA GLU A 162 -42.88 -8.28 -2.51
C GLU A 162 -43.39 -9.63 -1.98
N CYS A 163 -42.54 -10.42 -1.32
CA CYS A 163 -42.98 -11.67 -0.68
C CYS A 163 -44.07 -11.44 0.37
N ILE A 164 -43.90 -10.46 1.26
CA ILE A 164 -44.88 -10.09 2.29
C ILE A 164 -46.21 -9.68 1.65
N ASN A 165 -46.15 -8.79 0.65
CA ASN A 165 -47.35 -8.35 -0.08
C ASN A 165 -48.09 -9.51 -0.77
N LEU A 166 -47.38 -10.56 -1.20
CA LEU A 166 -48.00 -11.74 -1.81
C LEU A 166 -48.63 -12.68 -0.79
N VAL A 167 -48.10 -12.74 0.43
CA VAL A 167 -48.68 -13.51 1.53
C VAL A 167 -49.97 -12.85 2.03
N GLU A 168 -50.02 -11.52 2.07
CA GLU A 168 -51.17 -10.76 2.58
C GLU A 168 -52.36 -10.67 1.60
N ARG A 169 -52.12 -10.89 0.30
CA ARG A 169 -53.18 -10.87 -0.71
C ARG A 169 -53.90 -12.22 -0.73
N ASP A 170 -55.16 -12.23 -0.29
CA ASP A 170 -56.10 -13.34 -0.52
C ASP A 170 -56.40 -13.46 -2.02
N HIS A 171 -55.51 -14.13 -2.76
CA HIS A 171 -55.64 -14.31 -4.20
C HIS A 171 -56.67 -15.40 -4.53
N TYR A 172 -57.93 -15.01 -4.70
CA TYR A 172 -58.94 -15.81 -5.40
C TYR A 172 -58.67 -15.78 -6.93
N GLY A 173 -57.67 -16.53 -7.43
CA GLY A 173 -57.50 -16.76 -8.87
C GLY A 173 -56.06 -17.04 -9.36
N ASP A 174 -55.90 -18.13 -10.11
CA ASP A 174 -54.63 -18.80 -10.43
C ASP A 174 -53.64 -18.02 -11.33
N SER A 175 -54.10 -17.01 -12.09
CA SER A 175 -53.25 -16.38 -13.13
C SER A 175 -52.29 -15.32 -12.59
N TRP A 176 -52.73 -14.54 -11.59
CA TRP A 176 -51.95 -13.41 -11.06
C TRP A 176 -50.81 -13.88 -10.16
N ALA A 177 -51.07 -14.91 -9.36
CA ALA A 177 -50.12 -15.53 -8.46
C ALA A 177 -48.84 -16.03 -9.16
N ASN A 178 -48.98 -16.54 -10.39
CA ASN A 178 -47.86 -17.04 -11.19
C ASN A 178 -46.96 -15.92 -11.70
N ASN A 179 -47.54 -14.81 -12.15
CA ASN A 179 -46.75 -13.67 -12.61
C ASN A 179 -45.94 -13.06 -11.46
N ASP A 180 -46.53 -13.00 -10.27
CA ASP A 180 -45.90 -12.40 -9.10
C ASP A 180 -44.73 -13.25 -8.58
N ILE A 181 -44.86 -14.59 -8.51
CA ILE A 181 -43.71 -15.43 -8.15
C ILE A 181 -42.59 -15.40 -9.19
N HIS A 182 -42.92 -15.26 -10.48
CA HIS A 182 -41.90 -15.05 -11.50
C HIS A 182 -41.15 -13.73 -11.31
N ASN A 183 -41.80 -12.68 -10.82
CA ASN A 183 -41.14 -11.42 -10.47
C ASN A 183 -40.17 -11.61 -9.30
N VAL A 184 -40.57 -12.33 -8.26
CA VAL A 184 -39.70 -12.69 -7.13
C VAL A 184 -38.46 -13.44 -7.61
N TYR A 185 -38.62 -14.48 -8.44
CA TYR A 185 -37.47 -15.22 -8.99
C TYR A 185 -36.59 -14.36 -9.89
N ARG A 186 -37.17 -13.45 -10.68
CA ARG A 186 -36.39 -12.48 -11.48
C ARG A 186 -35.55 -11.58 -10.58
N LYS A 187 -36.10 -11.11 -9.45
CA LYS A 187 -35.35 -10.31 -8.46
C LYS A 187 -34.23 -11.11 -7.80
N LEU A 188 -34.48 -12.37 -7.41
CA LEU A 188 -33.45 -13.25 -6.85
C LEU A 188 -32.29 -13.46 -7.84
N ASN A 189 -32.57 -13.70 -9.12
CA ASN A 189 -31.54 -13.82 -10.15
C ASN A 189 -30.77 -12.53 -10.38
N LYS A 190 -31.44 -11.37 -10.26
CA LYS A 190 -30.77 -10.07 -10.31
C LYS A 190 -29.80 -9.92 -9.14
N ILE A 191 -30.23 -10.25 -7.93
CA ILE A 191 -29.37 -10.22 -6.72
C ILE A 191 -28.15 -11.14 -6.91
N GLU A 192 -28.35 -12.37 -7.39
CA GLU A 192 -27.26 -13.30 -7.69
C GLU A 192 -26.26 -12.68 -8.68
N SER A 193 -26.75 -12.08 -9.76
CA SER A 193 -25.90 -11.50 -10.79
C SER A 193 -25.06 -10.33 -10.28
N GLU A 194 -25.61 -9.49 -9.40
CA GLU A 194 -24.85 -8.38 -8.80
C GLU A 194 -23.82 -8.90 -7.78
N LEU A 195 -24.16 -9.90 -6.96
CA LEU A 195 -23.18 -10.54 -6.05
C LEU A 195 -21.99 -11.14 -6.82
N ILE A 196 -22.26 -11.87 -7.90
CA ILE A 196 -21.20 -12.44 -8.76
C ILE A 196 -20.36 -11.34 -9.39
N LYS A 197 -20.98 -10.25 -9.83
CA LYS A 197 -20.29 -9.10 -10.43
C LYS A 197 -19.36 -8.41 -9.42
N ILE A 198 -19.81 -8.19 -8.18
CA ILE A 198 -18.99 -7.61 -7.11
C ILE A 198 -17.72 -8.45 -6.92
N ILE A 199 -17.86 -9.76 -6.75
CA ILE A 199 -16.72 -10.68 -6.57
C ILE A 199 -15.77 -10.63 -7.75
N ARG A 200 -16.27 -10.67 -8.99
CA ARG A 200 -15.44 -10.62 -10.20
C ARG A 200 -14.70 -9.29 -10.36
N THR A 201 -15.34 -8.17 -9.98
CA THR A 201 -14.69 -6.86 -10.04
C THR A 201 -13.56 -6.75 -9.03
N GLN A 202 -13.71 -7.33 -7.84
CA GLN A 202 -12.65 -7.34 -6.83
C GLN A 202 -11.50 -8.27 -7.21
N SER A 203 -11.78 -9.44 -7.78
CA SER A 203 -10.73 -10.37 -8.22
C SER A 203 -9.90 -9.86 -9.40
N SER A 204 -10.41 -8.85 -10.14
CA SER A 204 -9.73 -8.29 -11.32
C SER A 204 -8.89 -7.06 -11.00
N THR A 205 -9.11 -6.43 -9.83
CA THR A 205 -8.40 -5.21 -9.40
C THR A 205 -7.25 -5.49 -8.42
N THR A 206 -7.21 -6.66 -7.81
CA THR A 206 -6.06 -7.23 -7.08
C THR A 206 -5.07 -7.90 -8.02
#